data_AF-A0A935ZD28-F1
#
_entry.id   AF-A0A935ZD28-F1
#
_cell.length_a   1.000
_cell.length_b   1.000
_cell.length_c   1.000
_cell.angle_alpha   90.00
_cell.angle_beta   90.00
_cell.angle_gamma   90.00
#
_symmetry.space_group_name_H-M   'P 1'
#
loop_
_entity.id
_entity.type
_entity.pdbx_description
1 polymer ?
#
loop_
_entity_poly.entity_id
_entity_poly.type
_entity_poly.pdbx_seq_one_letter_code
_entity_poly.pdbx_strand_id
1 'polypeptide(L)' 'MSPDERDTLIAELCSATRETRATGEIVWSKAFYDLDADDRATAFEESLVERRLEAALSPDGTSGTARAVLAKIRGVRP' A
#
# COMPACT_ATOMS: atom_id res chain seq x y z
N MET A 1 6.25 -14.14 -18.31
CA MET A 1 6.16 -12.77 -17.77
C MET A 1 7.50 -12.09 -18.03
N SER A 2 7.49 -10.87 -18.53
CA SER A 2 8.73 -10.08 -18.61
C SER A 2 9.15 -9.59 -17.22
N PRO A 3 10.42 -9.23 -17.00
CA PRO A 3 10.87 -8.67 -15.71
C PRO A 3 10.08 -7.44 -15.29
N ASP A 4 9.80 -6.51 -16.21
CA ASP A 4 9.08 -5.27 -15.92
C ASP A 4 7.61 -5.53 -15.51
N GLU A 5 6.95 -6.49 -16.16
CA GLU A 5 5.60 -6.93 -15.77
C GLU A 5 5.60 -7.56 -14.38
N ARG A 6 6.61 -8.39 -14.08
CA ARG A 6 6.76 -9.01 -12.76
C ARG A 6 6.90 -7.98 -11.66
N ASP A 7 7.79 -7.01 -11.85
CA ASP A 7 8.05 -5.98 -10.85
C ASP A 7 6.82 -5.08 -10.65
N THR A 8 6.05 -4.83 -11.72
CA THR A 8 4.78 -4.12 -11.64
C THR A 8 3.75 -4.89 -10.80
N LEU A 9 3.63 -6.20 -11.01
CA LEU A 9 2.67 -7.04 -10.26
C LEU A 9 3.08 -7.21 -8.80
N ILE A 10 4.38 -7.31 -8.51
CA ILE A 10 4.90 -7.33 -7.13
C ILE A 10 4.57 -6.00 -6.44
N ALA A 11 4.84 -4.86 -7.10
CA ALA A 11 4.51 -3.55 -6.56
C ALA A 11 3.00 -3.36 -6.32
N GLU A 12 2.15 -3.82 -7.25
CA GLU A 12 0.69 -3.80 -7.08
C GLU A 12 0.27 -4.62 -5.85
N LEU A 13 0.84 -5.81 -5.67
CA LEU A 13 0.48 -6.71 -4.58
C LEU A 13 0.96 -6.21 -3.21
N CYS A 14 2.10 -5.49 -3.17
CA CYS A 14 2.65 -4.86 -1.96
C CYS A 14 1.75 -3.76 -1.40
N SER A 15 1.02 -3.05 -2.29
CA SER A 15 0.20 -1.89 -1.93
C SER A 15 -0.72 -2.13 -0.73
N ALA A 16 -0.69 -1.17 0.20
CA ALA A 16 -1.61 -1.10 1.32
C ALA A 16 -3.06 -0.77 0.89
N THR A 17 -3.24 -0.15 -0.29
CA THR A 17 -4.56 0.21 -0.81
C THR A 17 -5.27 -1.03 -1.33
N ARG A 18 -6.52 -1.23 -0.90
CA ARG A 18 -7.38 -2.32 -1.39
C ARG A 18 -8.63 -1.74 -2.01
N GLU A 19 -8.91 -2.15 -3.25
CA GLU A 19 -10.19 -1.86 -3.87
C GLU A 19 -11.31 -2.53 -3.07
N THR A 20 -12.43 -1.83 -2.93
CA THR A 20 -13.63 -2.35 -2.28
C THR A 20 -14.83 -2.23 -3.20
N ARG A 21 -15.75 -3.18 -3.09
CA ARG A 21 -17.08 -3.09 -3.71
C ARG A 21 -17.90 -2.02 -3.00
N ALA A 22 -19.00 -1.59 -3.62
CA ALA A 22 -19.97 -0.69 -2.99
C ALA A 22 -20.54 -1.24 -1.66
N THR A 23 -20.50 -2.57 -1.46
CA THR A 23 -20.89 -3.24 -0.22
C THR A 23 -19.82 -3.18 0.89
N GLY A 24 -18.62 -2.67 0.59
CA GLY A 24 -17.47 -2.63 1.51
C GLY A 24 -16.60 -3.88 1.47
N GLU A 25 -16.96 -4.90 0.69
CA GLU A 25 -16.15 -6.11 0.53
C GLU A 25 -14.84 -5.82 -0.19
N ILE A 26 -13.74 -6.40 0.29
CA ILE A 26 -12.42 -6.31 -0.35
C ILE A 26 -12.44 -7.07 -1.68
N VAL A 27 -11.96 -6.41 -2.73
CA VAL A 27 -11.68 -7.04 -4.02
C VAL A 27 -10.26 -7.62 -3.96
N TRP A 28 -10.15 -8.92 -4.23
CA TRP A 28 -8.86 -9.59 -4.32
C TRP A 28 -8.06 -9.05 -5.51
N SER A 29 -6.79 -8.73 -5.28
CA SER A 29 -5.89 -8.27 -6.35
C SER A 29 -5.63 -9.41 -7.33
N LYS A 30 -5.75 -9.12 -8.63
CA LYS A 30 -5.44 -10.08 -9.69
C LYS A 30 -3.96 -10.43 -9.72
N ALA A 31 -3.09 -9.49 -9.36
CA ALA A 31 -1.65 -9.72 -9.28
C ALA A 31 -1.26 -10.91 -8.40
N PHE A 32 -2.03 -11.20 -7.33
CA PHE A 32 -1.79 -12.39 -6.51
C PHE A 32 -1.89 -13.71 -7.30
N TYR A 33 -2.81 -13.78 -8.26
CA TYR A 33 -3.04 -14.96 -9.08
C TYR A 33 -2.10 -15.05 -10.28
N ASP A 34 -1.64 -13.90 -10.78
CA ASP A 34 -0.71 -13.82 -11.91
C ASP A 34 0.75 -14.09 -11.48
N LEU A 35 1.09 -13.86 -10.21
CA LEU A 35 2.40 -14.20 -9.63
C LEU A 35 2.48 -15.68 -9.22
N ASP A 36 3.70 -16.24 -9.24
CA ASP A 36 3.96 -17.58 -8.69
C ASP A 36 4.18 -17.56 -7.16
N ALA A 37 4.56 -18.71 -6.58
CA ALA A 37 4.73 -18.81 -5.14
C ALA A 37 5.94 -18.02 -4.61
N ASP A 38 7.03 -17.99 -5.37
CA ASP A 38 8.27 -17.31 -4.98
C ASP A 38 8.11 -15.80 -5.11
N ASP A 39 7.42 -15.35 -6.15
CA ASP A 39 7.09 -13.94 -6.35
C ASP A 39 6.10 -13.43 -5.31
N ARG A 40 5.11 -14.24 -4.90
CA ARG A 40 4.24 -13.89 -3.77
C ARG A 40 4.99 -13.77 -2.45
N ALA A 41 5.97 -14.65 -2.20
CA ALA A 41 6.83 -14.54 -1.03
C ALA A 41 7.70 -13.27 -1.09
N THR A 42 8.21 -12.94 -2.27
CA THR A 42 8.95 -11.69 -2.51
C THR A 42 8.10 -10.46 -2.22
N ALA A 43 6.87 -10.40 -2.76
CA ALA A 43 5.94 -9.30 -2.50
C ALA A 43 5.59 -9.17 -1.01
N PHE A 44 5.47 -10.29 -0.29
CA PHE A 44 5.28 -10.24 1.16
C PHE A 44 6.46 -9.58 1.86
N GLU A 45 7.70 -9.99 1.58
CA GLU A 45 8.90 -9.41 2.19
C GLU A 45 9.07 -7.92 1.83
N GLU A 46 8.82 -7.54 0.58
CA GLU A 46 8.85 -6.14 0.15
C GLU A 46 7.80 -5.29 0.87
N SER A 47 6.59 -5.82 1.07
CA SER A 47 5.54 -5.12 1.83
C SER A 47 5.94 -4.86 3.29
N LEU A 48 6.75 -5.74 3.90
CA LEU A 48 7.28 -5.50 5.25
C LEU A 48 8.31 -4.37 5.27
N VAL A 49 9.10 -4.21 4.20
CA VAL A 49 10.02 -3.09 4.06
C VAL A 49 9.24 -1.79 3.87
N GLU A 50 8.24 -1.78 2.98
CA GLU A 50 7.39 -0.61 2.73
C GLU A 50 6.71 -0.11 4.01
N ARG A 51 6.10 -1.00 4.80
CA ARG A 51 5.46 -0.63 6.08
C ARG A 51 6.43 -0.02 7.09
N ARG A 52 7.69 -0.47 7.12
CA ARG A 52 8.72 0.11 8.01
C ARG A 52 9.08 1.52 7.55
N LEU A 53 9.19 1.75 6.24
CA LEU A 53 9.46 3.07 5.67
C LEU A 53 8.27 4.02 5.90
N GLU A 54 7.05 3.55 5.67
CA GLU A 54 5.82 4.31 5.95
C GLU A 54 5.72 4.71 7.42
N ALA A 55 5.96 3.77 8.35
CA ALA A 55 5.95 4.03 9.78
C ALA A 55 7.05 5.02 10.21
N ALA A 56 8.22 4.99 9.56
CA ALA A 56 9.28 5.96 9.82
C ALA A 56 8.92 7.35 9.30
N LEU A 57 8.21 7.43 8.17
CA LEU A 57 7.79 8.70 7.55
C LEU A 57 6.59 9.34 8.26
N SER A 58 5.63 8.51 8.69
CA SER A 58 4.37 8.94 9.32
C SER A 58 3.97 7.93 10.41
N PRO A 59 4.50 8.08 11.65
CA PRO A 59 4.26 7.12 12.73
C PRO A 59 2.78 6.98 13.15
N ASP A 60 1.97 8.01 12.88
CA ASP A 60 0.53 8.01 13.17
C ASP A 60 -0.32 7.47 11.99
N GLY A 61 0.33 7.04 10.90
CA GLY A 61 -0.34 6.52 9.70
C GLY A 61 -1.18 7.56 8.97
N THR A 62 -0.96 8.86 9.23
CA THR A 62 -1.78 9.91 8.63
C THR A 62 -1.25 10.30 7.25
N SER A 63 -2.16 10.45 6.29
CA SER A 63 -1.84 11.01 4.97
C SER A 63 -1.48 12.50 5.08
N GLY A 64 -0.82 13.07 4.07
CA GLY A 64 -0.56 14.51 4.02
C GLY A 64 -1.85 15.34 4.14
N THR A 65 -2.94 14.88 3.50
CA THR A 65 -4.27 15.48 3.63
C THR A 65 -4.80 15.42 5.05
N ALA A 66 -4.69 14.25 5.71
CA ALA A 66 -5.10 14.11 7.10
C ALA A 66 -4.31 15.05 8.02
N ARG A 67 -2.99 15.17 7.84
CA ARG A 67 -2.15 16.13 8.58
C ARG A 67 -2.57 17.57 8.36
N ALA A 68 -2.85 17.98 7.12
CA ALA A 68 -3.31 19.32 6.80
C ALA A 68 -4.67 19.66 7.44
N VAL A 69 -5.61 18.71 7.42
CA VAL A 69 -6.91 18.85 8.09
C VAL A 69 -6.74 18.96 9.60
N LEU A 70 -5.91 18.10 10.20
CA LEU A 70 -5.62 18.13 11.63
C LEU A 70 -4.95 19.44 12.06
N ALA A 71 -4.00 19.97 11.27
CA ALA A 71 -3.36 21.26 11.51
C ALA A 71 -4.40 22.40 11.54
N LYS A 72 -5.32 22.41 10.56
CA LYS A 72 -6.43 23.39 10.50
C LYS A 72 -7.35 23.30 11.72
N ILE A 73 -7.75 22.09 12.13
CA ILE A 73 -8.62 21.87 13.30
C ILE A 73 -7.93 22.36 14.58
N ARG A 74 -6.62 22.12 14.70
CA ARG A 74 -5.82 22.52 15.87
C ARG A 74 -5.40 24.00 15.87
N GLY A 75 -5.72 24.75 14.81
CA GLY A 75 -5.32 26.16 14.67
C GLY A 75 -3.82 26.36 14.45
N VAL A 76 -3.09 25.32 14.04
CA VAL A 76 -1.66 25.39 13.71
C VAL A 76 -1.56 25.59 12.20
N ARG A 77 -0.78 26.58 11.74
CA ARG A 77 -0.54 26.77 10.30
C ARG A 77 0.27 25.56 9.79
N PRO A 78 -0.13 24.90 8.68
CA PRO A 78 0.61 23.78 8.12
C PRO A 78 2.01 24.19 7.65
#